data_AF-A0A7C3YQ09-F1
#
_entry.id   AF-A0A7C3YQ09-F1
#
_cell.length_a   1.000
_cell.length_b   1.000
_cell.length_c   1.000
_cell.angle_alpha   90.00
_cell.angle_beta   90.00
_cell.angle_gamma   90.00
#
_symmetry.space_group_name_H-M   'P 1'
#
loop_
_entity.id
_entity.type
_entity.pdbx_description
1 polymer ?
#
loop_
_entity_poly.entity_id
_entity_poly.type
_entity_poly.pdbx_seq_one_letter_code
_entity_poly.pdbx_strand_id
1 'polypeptide(L)'
;GYREGYLRKSIAHPLTRANTGDNTPAVIHTTIVPGENLRITVAPKGGGSENMSAVAMLKPAQGIPGIKKFVVETVEKAGPNPCPPVVVGVGIGGTFEMAAYLAKKALLRETGAPSPVPEAAALERELLQEINCLGIGPAGLGGSTTALAVHVELYGAHIASLPVAVNLNCHAARHASAVL
;
A
#
# COMPACT_ATOMS: atom_id res chain seq x y z
N GLY A 1 -20.61 14.36 -1.71
CA GLY A 1 -19.30 13.78 -1.29
C GLY A 1 -18.83 14.36 0.03
N TYR A 2 -17.72 15.13 0.06
CA TYR A 2 -17.13 15.63 1.32
C TYR A 2 -18.01 16.61 2.10
N ARG A 3 -18.68 17.56 1.41
CA ARG A 3 -19.55 18.55 2.05
C ARG A 3 -20.78 17.90 2.69
N GLU A 4 -21.54 17.12 1.93
CA GLU A 4 -22.77 16.46 2.39
C GLU A 4 -22.48 15.31 3.36
N GLY A 5 -21.35 14.63 3.20
CA GLY A 5 -20.91 13.54 4.08
C GLY A 5 -20.24 14.02 5.36
N TYR A 6 -20.22 15.33 5.62
CA TYR A 6 -19.57 15.94 6.80
C TYR A 6 -18.11 15.48 7.02
N LEU A 7 -17.36 15.26 5.93
CA LEU A 7 -16.00 14.74 5.97
C LEU A 7 -14.97 15.87 6.10
N ARG A 8 -13.80 15.54 6.65
CA ARG A 8 -12.70 16.50 6.84
C ARG A 8 -11.95 16.79 5.53
N LYS A 9 -11.85 18.07 5.17
CA LYS A 9 -11.04 18.57 4.05
C LYS A 9 -9.57 18.65 4.45
N SER A 10 -8.76 17.74 3.93
CA SER A 10 -7.42 17.43 4.40
C SER A 10 -6.33 17.63 3.34
N ILE A 11 -6.67 18.17 2.16
CA ILE A 11 -5.70 18.53 1.13
C ILE A 11 -5.23 19.96 1.36
N ALA A 12 -3.92 20.17 1.21
CA ALA A 12 -3.26 21.45 1.42
C ALA A 12 -2.21 21.70 0.33
N HIS A 13 -1.99 22.97 0.01
CA HIS A 13 -0.91 23.38 -0.88
C HIS A 13 0.45 22.88 -0.33
N PRO A 14 1.31 22.25 -1.16
CA PRO A 14 2.49 21.55 -0.67
C PRO A 14 3.48 22.48 0.06
N LEU A 15 3.64 23.73 -0.41
CA LEU A 15 4.56 24.71 0.18
C LEU A 15 3.92 25.57 1.29
N THR A 16 2.86 26.32 1.00
CA THR A 16 2.22 27.23 1.97
C THR A 16 1.38 26.55 3.04
N ARG A 17 1.03 25.27 2.84
CA ARG A 17 0.14 24.49 3.72
C ARG A 17 -1.28 25.03 3.83
N ALA A 18 -1.67 26.00 2.98
CA ALA A 18 -3.05 26.48 2.90
C ALA A 18 -3.99 25.34 2.49
N ASN A 19 -5.11 25.18 3.19
CA ASN A 19 -6.11 24.15 2.90
C ASN A 19 -6.87 24.49 1.61
N THR A 20 -7.20 23.49 0.79
CA THR A 20 -7.94 23.72 -0.48
C THR A 20 -9.44 24.01 -0.26
N GLY A 21 -9.96 23.73 0.94
CA GLY A 21 -11.33 24.05 1.32
C GLY A 21 -12.38 23.07 0.78
N ASP A 22 -11.98 22.03 0.05
CA ASP A 22 -12.89 21.06 -0.57
C ASP A 22 -12.35 19.62 -0.66
N ASN A 23 -11.10 19.38 -0.22
CA ASN A 23 -10.39 18.11 -0.31
C ASN A 23 -9.98 17.69 -1.75
N THR A 24 -9.89 18.63 -2.68
CA THR A 24 -9.35 18.41 -4.03
C THR A 24 -7.89 18.88 -4.12
N PRO A 25 -7.09 18.40 -5.10
CA PRO A 25 -7.43 17.40 -6.12
C PRO A 25 -7.45 15.96 -5.59
N ALA A 26 -8.20 15.11 -6.28
CA ALA A 26 -8.09 13.65 -6.14
C ALA A 26 -6.91 13.12 -6.97
N VAL A 27 -6.32 12.01 -6.53
CA VAL A 27 -5.37 11.23 -7.35
C VAL A 27 -6.18 10.19 -8.12
N ILE A 28 -6.13 10.27 -9.45
CA ILE A 28 -6.91 9.41 -10.35
C ILE A 28 -5.94 8.58 -11.18
N HIS A 29 -6.11 7.27 -11.13
CA HIS A 29 -5.45 6.32 -12.00
C HIS A 29 -6.50 5.69 -12.91
N THR A 30 -6.24 5.69 -14.23
CA THR A 30 -7.11 5.06 -15.22
C THR A 30 -6.38 3.91 -15.90
N THR A 31 -7.15 2.93 -16.34
CA THR A 31 -6.66 1.84 -17.17
C THR A 31 -7.70 1.57 -18.24
N ILE A 32 -7.27 1.55 -19.50
CA ILE A 32 -8.15 1.23 -20.62
C ILE A 32 -8.15 -0.29 -20.76
N VAL A 33 -9.33 -0.89 -20.74
CA VAL A 33 -9.54 -2.33 -20.87
C VAL A 33 -10.63 -2.58 -21.92
N PRO A 34 -10.64 -3.76 -22.58
CA PRO A 34 -11.74 -4.14 -23.47
C PRO A 34 -13.09 -4.22 -22.73
N GLY A 35 -14.17 -3.93 -23.44
CA GLY A 35 -15.55 -4.01 -22.94
C GLY A 35 -16.25 -2.65 -22.92
N GLU A 36 -17.48 -2.63 -22.39
CA GLU A 36 -18.38 -1.46 -22.42
C GLU A 36 -18.68 -0.90 -21.02
N ASN A 37 -18.21 -1.58 -19.97
CA ASN A 37 -18.50 -1.21 -18.58
C ASN A 37 -17.40 -0.33 -17.98
N LEU A 38 -17.77 0.55 -17.04
CA LEU A 38 -16.83 1.35 -16.25
C LEU A 38 -16.73 0.80 -14.83
N ARG A 39 -15.57 0.24 -14.47
CA ARG A 39 -15.26 -0.10 -13.08
C ARG A 39 -14.60 1.08 -12.38
N ILE A 40 -15.18 1.51 -11.27
CA ILE A 40 -14.64 2.58 -10.41
C ILE A 40 -14.33 2.00 -9.04
N THR A 41 -13.13 2.26 -8.53
CA THR A 41 -12.77 2.00 -7.14
C THR A 41 -12.40 3.32 -6.47
N VAL A 42 -13.03 3.62 -5.34
CA VAL A 42 -12.73 4.79 -4.52
C VAL A 42 -12.03 4.35 -3.25
N ALA A 43 -10.89 4.94 -2.93
CA ALA A 43 -10.09 4.57 -1.76
C ALA A 43 -9.68 5.80 -0.93
N PRO A 44 -10.49 6.20 0.08
CA PRO A 44 -10.13 7.28 1.00
C PRO A 44 -8.92 6.89 1.87
N LYS A 45 -7.75 7.39 1.52
CA LYS A 45 -6.50 7.03 2.20
C LYS A 45 -6.13 8.03 3.29
N GLY A 46 -5.76 7.52 4.46
CA GLY A 46 -5.31 8.35 5.58
C GLY A 46 -3.85 8.76 5.42
N GLY A 47 -3.55 10.04 5.67
CA GLY A 47 -2.18 10.57 5.56
C GLY A 47 -1.17 9.92 6.52
N GLY A 48 -1.60 9.52 7.72
CA GLY A 48 -0.72 8.87 8.70
C GLY A 48 -0.11 7.57 8.18
N SER A 49 -0.93 6.68 7.60
CA SER A 49 -0.42 5.46 6.97
C SER A 49 0.21 5.69 5.60
N GLU A 50 -0.19 6.74 4.87
CA GLU A 50 0.49 7.13 3.63
C GLU A 50 1.95 7.49 3.88
N ASN A 51 2.21 8.31 4.90
CA ASN A 51 3.54 8.85 5.20
C ASN A 51 4.54 7.77 5.67
N MET A 52 4.05 6.59 6.06
CA MET A 52 4.88 5.45 6.48
C MET A 52 5.20 4.49 5.33
N SER A 53 4.91 4.90 4.09
CA SER A 53 5.18 4.14 2.87
C SER A 53 6.57 4.47 2.33
N ALA A 54 7.20 3.54 1.61
CA ALA A 54 8.55 3.72 1.07
C ALA A 54 8.71 3.09 -0.31
N VAL A 55 9.66 3.60 -1.08
CA VAL A 55 10.10 3.04 -2.37
C VAL A 55 11.61 2.85 -2.33
N ALA A 56 12.10 1.72 -2.85
CA ALA A 56 13.50 1.42 -3.01
C ALA A 56 13.79 0.86 -4.40
N MET A 57 14.92 1.30 -4.97
CA MET A 57 15.45 0.78 -6.23
C MET A 57 16.54 -0.24 -5.89
N LEU A 58 16.14 -1.50 -5.71
CA LEU A 58 17.07 -2.56 -5.37
C LEU A 58 17.92 -2.96 -6.58
N LYS A 59 19.10 -3.50 -6.31
CA LYS A 59 19.90 -4.21 -7.30
C LYS A 59 19.25 -5.59 -7.54
N PRO A 60 19.15 -6.07 -8.79
CA PRO A 60 18.61 -7.40 -9.09
C PRO A 60 19.26 -8.53 -8.27
N ALA A 61 20.57 -8.42 -8.01
CA ALA A 61 21.32 -9.39 -7.21
C ALA A 61 20.85 -9.51 -5.75
N GLN A 62 20.10 -8.53 -5.22
CA GLN A 62 19.52 -8.63 -3.89
C GLN A 62 18.32 -9.59 -3.83
N GLY A 63 17.63 -9.78 -4.96
CA GLY A 63 16.53 -10.75 -5.13
C GLY A 63 15.48 -10.73 -4.02
N ILE A 64 14.89 -11.91 -3.75
CA ILE A 64 13.88 -12.10 -2.70
C ILE A 64 14.39 -11.70 -1.30
N PRO A 65 15.62 -12.05 -0.87
CA PRO A 65 16.11 -11.63 0.45
C PRO A 65 16.14 -10.10 0.62
N GLY A 66 16.53 -9.37 -0.42
CA GLY A 66 16.52 -7.91 -0.43
C GLY A 66 15.12 -7.32 -0.36
N ILE A 67 14.17 -7.90 -1.11
CA ILE A 67 12.76 -7.50 -1.07
C ILE A 67 12.22 -7.69 0.36
N LYS A 68 12.38 -8.88 0.94
CA LYS A 68 11.87 -9.19 2.28
C LYS A 68 12.44 -8.26 3.33
N LYS A 69 13.77 -8.08 3.33
CA LYS A 69 14.46 -7.14 4.20
C LYS A 69 13.88 -5.73 4.09
N PHE A 70 13.72 -5.20 2.87
CA PHE A 70 13.17 -3.86 2.67
C PHE A 70 11.74 -3.72 3.20
N VAL A 71 10.89 -4.71 2.95
CA VAL A 71 9.49 -4.69 3.41
C VAL A 71 9.42 -4.71 4.95
N VAL A 72 10.11 -5.66 5.58
CA VAL A 72 10.11 -5.83 7.04
C VAL A 72 10.70 -4.59 7.73
N GLU A 73 11.84 -4.09 7.26
CA GLU A 73 12.43 -2.86 7.79
C GLU A 73 11.51 -1.64 7.64
N THR A 74 10.73 -1.57 6.56
CA THR A 74 9.79 -0.45 6.36
C THR A 74 8.68 -0.50 7.40
N VAL A 75 8.13 -1.69 7.67
CA VAL A 75 7.09 -1.86 8.70
C VAL A 75 7.66 -1.63 10.10
N GLU A 76 8.86 -2.11 10.38
CA GLU A 76 9.56 -1.88 11.65
C GLU A 76 9.78 -0.38 11.89
N LYS A 77 10.32 0.34 10.91
CA LYS A 77 10.51 1.80 10.98
C LYS A 77 9.19 2.57 11.14
N ALA A 78 8.10 2.06 10.56
CA ALA A 78 6.78 2.66 10.72
C ALA A 78 6.23 2.53 12.15
N GLY A 79 6.50 1.39 12.81
CA GLY A 79 6.13 1.15 14.21
C GLY A 79 4.63 1.39 14.48
N PRO A 80 4.26 2.16 15.52
CA PRO A 80 2.86 2.47 15.86
C PRO A 80 2.19 3.49 14.92
N ASN A 81 2.96 4.25 14.13
CA ASN A 81 2.47 5.42 13.41
C ASN A 81 1.32 5.16 12.42
N PRO A 82 1.28 4.04 11.66
CA PRO A 82 0.19 3.74 10.76
C PRO A 82 -1.02 3.11 11.48
N CYS A 83 -1.11 3.22 12.81
CA CYS A 83 -2.18 2.65 13.64
C CYS A 83 -2.41 1.15 13.37
N PRO A 84 -1.42 0.28 13.63
CA PRO A 84 -1.56 -1.15 13.43
C PRO A 84 -2.74 -1.72 14.25
N PRO A 85 -3.35 -2.85 13.85
CA PRO A 85 -2.90 -3.75 12.78
C PRO A 85 -3.04 -3.15 11.36
N VAL A 86 -2.00 -3.29 10.55
CA VAL A 86 -1.97 -2.76 9.17
C VAL A 86 -2.30 -3.82 8.12
N VAL A 87 -2.70 -3.38 6.94
CA VAL A 87 -2.58 -4.17 5.70
C VAL A 87 -1.39 -3.63 4.92
N VAL A 88 -0.47 -4.50 4.50
CA VAL A 88 0.76 -4.12 3.83
C VAL A 88 0.63 -4.40 2.34
N GLY A 89 0.63 -3.36 1.52
CA GLY A 89 0.68 -3.46 0.07
C GLY A 89 2.13 -3.40 -0.41
N VAL A 90 2.53 -4.34 -1.26
CA VAL A 90 3.88 -4.42 -1.81
C VAL A 90 3.80 -4.43 -3.33
N GLY A 91 4.50 -3.51 -3.98
CA GLY A 91 4.63 -3.46 -5.44
C GLY A 91 6.06 -3.82 -5.83
N ILE A 92 6.23 -4.78 -6.74
CA ILE A 92 7.55 -5.25 -7.19
C ILE A 92 7.63 -5.17 -8.71
N GLY A 93 8.68 -4.51 -9.21
CA GLY A 93 8.94 -4.34 -10.63
C GLY A 93 8.41 -3.02 -11.22
N GLY A 94 8.36 -2.94 -12.55
CA GLY A 94 8.05 -1.72 -13.27
C GLY A 94 9.18 -0.68 -13.22
N THR A 95 8.79 0.57 -13.00
CA THR A 95 9.64 1.76 -12.81
C THR A 95 9.39 2.32 -11.41
N PHE A 96 10.09 3.41 -11.05
CA PHE A 96 9.98 4.04 -9.73
C PHE A 96 8.52 4.31 -9.30
N GLU A 97 7.76 4.96 -10.18
CA GLU A 97 6.37 5.36 -9.95
C GLU A 97 5.40 4.18 -10.07
N MET A 98 5.68 3.22 -10.96
CA MET A 98 4.83 2.04 -11.15
C MET A 98 4.86 1.15 -9.90
N ALA A 99 6.04 0.93 -9.29
CA ALA A 99 6.13 0.17 -8.04
C ALA A 99 5.26 0.78 -6.94
N ALA A 100 5.32 2.10 -6.76
CA ALA A 100 4.51 2.81 -5.78
C ALA A 100 3.01 2.67 -6.06
N TYR A 101 2.60 2.78 -7.32
CA TYR A 101 1.22 2.57 -7.74
C TYR A 101 0.75 1.13 -7.47
N LEU A 102 1.56 0.12 -7.81
CA LEU A 102 1.27 -1.29 -7.55
C LEU A 102 1.11 -1.58 -6.06
N ALA A 103 1.98 -1.05 -5.21
CA ALA A 103 1.87 -1.17 -3.77
C ALA A 103 0.56 -0.56 -3.24
N LYS A 104 0.14 0.60 -3.78
CA LYS A 104 -1.15 1.20 -3.45
C LYS A 104 -2.33 0.37 -3.97
N LYS A 105 -2.23 -0.18 -5.19
CA LYS A 105 -3.26 -1.04 -5.80
C LYS A 105 -3.45 -2.34 -5.02
N ALA A 106 -2.37 -2.92 -4.50
CA ALA A 106 -2.40 -4.12 -3.68
C ALA A 106 -3.34 -3.98 -2.45
N LEU A 107 -3.48 -2.77 -1.90
CA LEU A 107 -4.35 -2.48 -0.76
C LEU A 107 -5.86 -2.50 -1.09
N LEU A 108 -6.23 -2.63 -2.37
CA LEU A 108 -7.62 -2.76 -2.83
C LEU A 108 -8.09 -4.22 -2.88
N ARG A 109 -7.19 -5.18 -2.62
CA ARG A 109 -7.54 -6.59 -2.52
C ARG A 109 -8.32 -6.86 -1.24
N GLU A 110 -9.16 -7.89 -1.30
CA GLU A 110 -9.83 -8.41 -0.11
C GLU A 110 -8.77 -8.85 0.90
N THR A 111 -8.91 -8.35 2.14
CA THR A 111 -7.90 -8.56 3.18
C THR A 111 -7.75 -10.04 3.49
N GLY A 112 -6.54 -10.56 3.34
CA GLY A 112 -6.21 -11.97 3.56
C GLY A 112 -6.41 -12.88 2.35
N ALA A 113 -6.99 -12.38 1.25
CA ALA A 113 -7.07 -13.16 0.01
C ALA A 113 -5.66 -13.35 -0.59
N PRO A 114 -5.25 -14.58 -0.91
CA PRO A 114 -3.92 -14.86 -1.46
C PRO A 114 -3.79 -14.34 -2.89
N SER A 115 -2.55 -14.07 -3.32
CA SER A 115 -2.28 -13.70 -4.71
C SER A 115 -2.65 -14.87 -5.65
N PRO A 116 -3.20 -14.58 -6.85
CA PRO A 116 -3.36 -15.61 -7.87
C PRO A 116 -2.02 -16.08 -8.45
N VAL A 117 -0.92 -15.36 -8.22
CA VAL A 117 0.43 -15.75 -8.63
C VAL A 117 1.09 -16.55 -7.51
N PRO A 118 1.44 -17.84 -7.71
CA PRO A 118 1.92 -18.71 -6.64
C PRO A 118 3.15 -18.19 -5.89
N GLU A 119 4.12 -17.60 -6.61
CA GLU A 119 5.34 -17.05 -6.06
C GLU A 119 5.06 -15.82 -5.18
N ALA A 120 4.14 -14.96 -5.62
CA ALA A 120 3.69 -13.82 -4.83
C ALA A 120 2.92 -14.27 -3.58
N ALA A 121 2.05 -15.28 -3.70
CA ALA A 121 1.30 -15.82 -2.57
C ALA A 121 2.22 -16.45 -1.52
N ALA A 122 3.31 -17.11 -1.92
CA ALA A 122 4.34 -17.60 -1.01
C ALA A 122 5.02 -16.44 -0.27
N LEU A 123 5.44 -15.41 -1.01
CA LEU A 123 6.07 -14.22 -0.45
C LEU A 123 5.15 -13.47 0.53
N GLU A 124 3.85 -13.34 0.22
CA GLU A 124 2.85 -12.73 1.11
C GLU A 124 2.79 -13.43 2.47
N ARG A 125 2.78 -14.77 2.48
CA ARG A 125 2.74 -15.56 3.72
C ARG A 125 4.01 -15.39 4.54
N GLU A 126 5.17 -15.49 3.90
CA GLU A 126 6.46 -15.34 4.58
C GLU A 126 6.63 -13.94 5.19
N LEU A 127 6.27 -12.89 4.43
CA LEU A 127 6.32 -11.51 4.91
C LEU A 127 5.36 -11.28 6.08
N LEU A 128 4.12 -11.79 6.00
CA LEU A 128 3.15 -11.64 7.08
C LEU A 128 3.66 -12.26 8.38
N GLN A 129 4.26 -13.44 8.28
CA GLN A 129 4.87 -14.12 9.43
C GLN A 129 6.02 -13.28 10.00
N GLU A 130 6.97 -12.84 9.18
CA GLU A 130 8.12 -12.05 9.62
C GLU A 130 7.72 -10.72 10.26
N ILE A 131 6.74 -10.02 9.67
CA ILE A 131 6.22 -8.76 10.20
C ILE A 131 5.55 -8.96 11.56
N ASN A 132 4.77 -10.03 11.73
CA ASN A 132 4.12 -10.31 13.01
C ASN A 132 5.12 -10.78 14.08
N CYS A 133 6.25 -11.38 13.69
CA CYS A 133 7.36 -11.67 14.60
C CYS A 133 8.09 -10.42 15.13
N LEU A 134 7.91 -9.24 14.54
CA LEU A 134 8.47 -7.99 15.06
C LEU A 134 7.92 -7.60 16.45
N GLY A 135 6.76 -8.15 16.84
CA GLY A 135 6.20 -7.93 18.17
C GLY A 135 5.63 -6.53 18.42
N ILE A 136 5.49 -5.68 17.40
CA ILE A 136 4.95 -4.31 17.50
C ILE A 136 3.50 -4.34 18.00
N GLY A 137 2.67 -5.20 17.38
CA GLY A 137 1.29 -5.45 17.79
C GLY A 137 0.32 -4.28 17.59
N PRO A 138 -0.94 -4.45 18.03
CA PRO A 138 -1.99 -3.44 17.88
C PRO A 138 -1.63 -2.11 18.55
N ALA A 139 -1.81 -1.01 17.83
CA ALA A 139 -1.42 0.35 18.22
C ALA A 139 0.06 0.52 18.65
N GLY A 140 0.92 -0.47 18.42
CA GLY A 140 2.31 -0.51 18.91
C GLY A 140 2.45 -0.77 20.40
N LEU A 141 1.45 -1.38 21.04
CA LEU A 141 1.47 -1.71 22.47
C LEU A 141 2.06 -3.10 22.77
N GLY A 142 2.70 -3.72 21.77
CA GLY A 142 3.16 -5.10 21.84
C GLY A 142 2.09 -6.09 21.37
N GLY A 143 2.53 -7.30 21.01
CA GLY A 143 1.64 -8.42 20.68
C GLY A 143 2.01 -9.13 19.37
N SER A 144 1.19 -10.08 18.96
CA SER A 144 1.46 -10.97 17.83
C SER A 144 0.82 -10.53 16.50
N THR A 145 0.17 -9.36 16.46
CA THR A 145 -0.58 -8.89 15.27
C THR A 145 -0.22 -7.45 14.95
N THR A 146 0.88 -7.29 14.24
CA THR A 146 1.31 -6.02 13.62
C THR A 146 0.59 -5.80 12.30
N ALA A 147 0.42 -6.86 11.50
CA ALA A 147 -0.24 -6.84 10.20
C ALA A 147 -1.32 -7.93 10.11
N LEU A 148 -2.43 -7.60 9.45
CA LEU A 148 -3.53 -8.52 9.15
C LEU A 148 -3.31 -9.27 7.85
N ALA A 149 -2.69 -8.61 6.86
CA ALA A 149 -2.40 -9.20 5.57
C ALA A 149 -1.24 -8.49 4.90
N VAL A 150 -0.57 -9.21 4.00
CA VAL A 150 0.37 -8.67 3.02
C VAL A 150 -0.18 -9.01 1.64
N HIS A 151 -0.23 -8.03 0.75
CA HIS A 151 -0.64 -8.21 -0.64
C HIS A 151 0.47 -7.74 -1.57
N VAL A 152 0.88 -8.61 -2.49
CA VAL A 152 1.97 -8.36 -3.45
C VAL A 152 1.39 -8.27 -4.86
N GLU A 153 1.72 -7.17 -5.55
CA GLU A 153 1.46 -6.96 -6.98
C GLU A 153 2.79 -6.93 -7.73
N LEU A 154 2.86 -7.64 -8.85
CA LEU A 154 4.06 -7.81 -9.66
C LEU A 154 3.93 -7.10 -11.02
N TYR A 155 5.05 -6.65 -11.55
CA TYR A 155 5.15 -6.14 -12.92
C TYR A 155 6.53 -6.42 -13.52
N GLY A 156 6.62 -6.43 -14.86
CA GLY A 156 7.90 -6.59 -15.54
C GLY A 156 8.82 -5.39 -15.26
N ALA A 157 10.12 -5.63 -15.10
CA ALA A 157 11.11 -4.57 -14.90
C ALA A 157 12.28 -4.74 -15.86
N HIS A 158 13.02 -3.66 -16.09
CA HIS A 158 14.29 -3.75 -16.81
C HIS A 158 15.28 -4.64 -16.02
N ILE A 159 16.02 -5.51 -16.70
CA ILE A 159 16.89 -6.53 -16.04
C ILE A 159 17.94 -5.94 -15.09
N ALA A 160 18.33 -4.69 -15.29
CA ALA A 160 19.27 -3.97 -14.42
C ALA A 160 18.64 -3.35 -13.16
N SER A 161 17.32 -3.46 -12.97
CA SER A 161 16.59 -2.78 -11.90
C SER A 161 15.60 -3.71 -11.21
N LEU A 162 15.46 -3.55 -9.90
CA LEU A 162 14.43 -4.20 -9.10
C LEU A 162 13.71 -3.16 -8.22
N PRO A 163 12.77 -2.39 -8.79
CA PRO A 163 11.97 -1.45 -8.02
C PRO A 163 11.05 -2.20 -7.04
N VAL A 164 10.98 -1.72 -5.81
CA VAL A 164 10.10 -2.27 -4.76
C VAL A 164 9.49 -1.11 -4.00
N ALA A 165 8.19 -1.17 -3.74
CA ALA A 165 7.50 -0.21 -2.90
C ALA A 165 6.64 -0.90 -1.85
N VAL A 166 6.50 -0.24 -0.71
CA VAL A 166 5.60 -0.61 0.39
C VAL A 166 4.61 0.53 0.58
N ASN A 167 3.32 0.23 0.58
CA ASN A 167 2.27 1.14 0.99
C ASN A 167 1.48 0.54 2.15
N LEU A 168 1.36 1.28 3.25
CA LEU A 168 0.67 0.78 4.44
C LEU A 168 -0.77 1.28 4.48
N ASN A 169 -1.72 0.40 4.79
CA ASN A 169 -3.09 0.76 5.14
C ASN A 169 -3.27 0.63 6.65
N CYS A 170 -3.83 1.65 7.30
CA CYS A 170 -4.13 1.61 8.72
C CYS A 170 -5.41 0.80 8.99
N HIS A 171 -5.79 0.65 10.26
CA HIS A 171 -7.07 0.05 10.65
C HIS A 171 -8.29 0.70 9.96
N ALA A 172 -8.21 1.98 9.58
CA ALA A 172 -9.21 2.65 8.76
C ALA A 172 -9.05 2.31 7.25
N ALA A 173 -9.05 1.01 6.95
CA ALA A 173 -8.97 0.47 5.60
C ALA A 173 -10.28 0.74 4.85
N ARG A 174 -10.30 1.77 4.01
CA ARG A 174 -11.51 2.26 3.33
C ARG A 174 -11.32 2.18 1.82
N HIS A 175 -12.09 1.31 1.18
CA HIS A 175 -12.26 1.31 -0.27
C HIS A 175 -13.61 0.70 -0.65
N ALA A 176 -14.15 1.08 -1.80
CA ALA A 176 -15.36 0.51 -2.37
C ALA A 176 -15.24 0.50 -3.90
N SER A 177 -15.84 -0.52 -4.52
CA SER A 177 -15.83 -0.67 -5.98
C SER A 177 -17.26 -0.79 -6.52
N ALA A 178 -17.50 -0.20 -7.68
CA ALA A 178 -18.74 -0.33 -8.44
C ALA A 178 -18.44 -0.57 -9.92
N VAL A 179 -19.37 -1.21 -10.62
CA VAL A 179 -19.38 -1.35 -12.08
C VAL A 179 -20.61 -0.63 -12.59
N LEU A 180 -20.41 0.30 -13.51
CA LEU A 180 -21.44 1.07 -14.19
C LEU A 180 -21.59 0.58 -15.64
#